data_AF-A0A0D0DVQ9-F1
#
_entry.id   AF-A0A0D0DVQ9-F1
#
_cell.length_a   1.000
_cell.length_b   1.000
_cell.length_c   1.000
_cell.angle_alpha   90.00
_cell.angle_beta   90.00
_cell.angle_gamma   90.00
#
_symmetry.space_group_name_H-M   'P 1'
#
loop_
_entity.id
_entity.type
_entity.pdbx_description
1 polymer ?
#
loop_
_entity_poly.entity_id
_entity_poly.type
_entity_poly.pdbx_seq_one_letter_code
_entity_poly.pdbx_strand_id
1 'polypeptide(L)' 'FISLEEQLTIFPYSSVTGLTIRHVGECFQWSNDTISRYFRKMTIIFSSAPFYTKY' A
#
# COMPACT_ATOMS: atom_id res chain seq x y z
N PHE A 1 4.32 13.34 5.21
CA PHE A 1 5.26 12.54 4.39
C PHE A 1 5.29 11.17 5.04
N ILE A 2 4.92 10.10 4.31
CA ILE A 2 4.86 8.73 4.89
C ILE A 2 6.23 8.08 4.73
N SER A 3 6.73 7.43 5.78
CA SER A 3 8.02 6.73 5.75
C SER A 3 8.01 5.58 4.73
N LEU A 4 9.19 5.18 4.25
CA LEU A 4 9.28 4.04 3.32
C LEU A 4 8.75 2.74 3.98
N GLU A 5 9.01 2.58 5.27
CA GLU A 5 8.56 1.45 6.08
C GLU A 5 7.03 1.39 6.19
N GLU A 6 6.38 2.52 6.45
CA GLU A 6 4.90 2.61 6.44
C GLU A 6 4.32 2.30 5.06
N GLN A 7 4.93 2.78 3.98
CA GLN A 7 4.45 2.45 2.63
C GLN A 7 4.57 0.94 2.34
N LEU A 8 5.65 0.31 2.81
CA LEU A 8 5.89 -1.12 2.68
C LEU A 8 4.99 -1.97 3.58
N THR A 9 4.36 -1.41 4.62
CA THR A 9 3.40 -2.12 5.46
C THR A 9 1.97 -1.96 4.95
N ILE A 10 1.58 -0.79 4.43
CA ILE A 10 0.22 -0.54 3.92
C ILE A 10 -0.17 -1.52 2.80
N PHE A 11 0.73 -1.76 1.85
CA PHE A 11 0.45 -2.62 0.69
C PHE A 11 0.19 -4.10 1.06
N PRO A 12 1.09 -4.83 1.76
CA PRO A 12 0.82 -6.19 2.17
C PRO A 12 -0.28 -6.28 3.23
N TYR A 13 -0.39 -5.30 4.15
CA TYR A 13 -1.46 -5.31 5.14
C TYR A 13 -2.83 -5.29 4.48
N SER A 14 -3.09 -4.35 3.58
CA SER A 14 -4.35 -4.27 2.83
C SER A 14 -4.58 -5.47 1.90
N SER A 15 -3.52 -5.95 1.22
CA SER A 15 -3.63 -7.06 0.26
C SER A 15 -3.85 -8.42 0.94
N VAL A 16 -3.22 -8.67 2.09
CA VAL A 16 -3.32 -9.95 2.82
C VAL A 16 -4.58 -10.00 3.68
N THR A 17 -4.95 -8.89 4.32
CA THR A 17 -6.15 -8.86 5.19
C THR A 17 -7.45 -8.59 4.42
N GLY A 18 -7.38 -8.12 3.17
CA GLY A 18 -8.55 -7.76 2.37
C GLY A 18 -9.34 -6.58 2.94
N LEU A 19 -8.73 -5.80 3.83
CA LEU A 19 -9.38 -4.63 4.45
C LEU A 19 -9.60 -3.51 3.44
N THR A 20 -10.72 -2.80 3.61
CA THR A 20 -11.00 -1.61 2.82
C THR A 20 -10.05 -0.47 3.19
N ILE A 21 -9.81 0.45 2.25
CA ILE A 21 -8.97 1.64 2.45
C ILE A 21 -9.39 2.44 3.69
N ARG A 22 -10.70 2.45 4.03
CA ARG A 22 -11.22 3.13 5.22
C ARG A 22 -10.67 2.54 6.52
N HIS A 23 -10.69 1.22 6.66
CA HIS A 23 -10.13 0.55 7.84
C HIS A 23 -8.61 0.70 7.92
N VAL A 24 -7.93 0.68 6.77
CA VAL A 24 -6.48 0.93 6.73
C VAL A 24 -6.17 2.38 7.12
N GLY A 25 -6.95 3.35 6.65
CA GLY A 25 -6.84 4.75 7.07
C GLY A 25 -7.05 4.94 8.56
N GLU A 26 -8.04 4.26 9.14
CA GLU A 26 -8.30 4.24 10.60
C GLU A 26 -7.12 3.65 11.38
N CYS A 27 -6.56 2.52 10.93
CA CYS A 27 -5.44 1.84 11.60
C CYS A 27 -4.15 2.68 11.59
N PHE A 28 -3.87 3.35 10.48
CA PHE A 28 -2.64 4.13 10.31
C PHE A 28 -2.83 5.63 10.58
N GLN A 29 -4.04 6.07 10.97
CA GLN A 29 -4.39 7.47 11.20
C GLN A 29 -4.10 8.39 10.00
N TRP A 30 -4.27 7.87 8.79
CA TRP A 30 -4.09 8.60 7.53
C TRP A 30 -5.39 8.76 6.77
N SER A 31 -5.46 9.80 5.93
CA SER A 31 -6.62 10.01 5.07
C SER A 31 -6.75 8.91 4.01
N ASN A 32 -7.97 8.59 3.61
CA ASN A 32 -8.25 7.61 2.56
C ASN A 32 -7.53 7.94 1.24
N ASP A 33 -7.40 9.24 0.92
CA ASP A 33 -6.65 9.72 -0.25
C ASP A 33 -5.17 9.34 -0.15
N THR A 34 -4.56 9.56 1.02
CA THR A 34 -3.15 9.23 1.27
C THR A 34 -2.92 7.73 1.12
N ILE A 35 -3.75 6.90 1.77
CA ILE A 35 -3.66 5.45 1.68
C ILE A 35 -3.84 4.97 0.23
N SER A 36 -4.85 5.47 -0.48
CA SER A 36 -5.11 5.12 -1.88
C SER A 36 -3.92 5.45 -2.79
N ARG A 37 -3.32 6.63 -2.61
CA ARG A 37 -2.16 7.08 -3.38
C ARG A 37 -0.95 6.16 -3.18
N TYR A 38 -0.63 5.79 -1.94
CA TYR A 38 0.52 4.93 -1.65
C TYR A 38 0.26 3.47 -2.01
N PHE A 39 -0.96 2.98 -1.80
CA PHE A 39 -1.37 1.66 -2.26
C PHE A 39 -1.15 1.53 -3.78
N ARG A 40 -1.70 2.46 -4.56
CA ARG A 40 -1.51 2.49 -6.03
C ARG A 40 -0.04 2.57 -6.43
N LYS A 41 0.75 3.42 -5.75
CA LYS A 41 2.19 3.56 -6.03
C LYS A 41 2.92 2.23 -5.81
N MET A 42 2.64 1.54 -4.70
CA MET A 42 3.23 0.23 -4.40
C MET A 42 2.76 -0.84 -5.38
N THR A 43 1.48 -0.88 -5.74
CA THR A 43 0.97 -1.79 -6.78
C THR A 43 1.76 -1.65 -8.09
N ILE A 44 2.00 -0.41 -8.55
CA ILE A 44 2.78 -0.17 -9.77
C ILE A 44 4.21 -0.69 -9.62
N ILE A 45 4.87 -0.41 -8.50
CA ILE A 45 6.25 -0.86 -8.25
C ILE A 45 6.33 -2.39 -8.28
N PHE A 46 5.45 -3.07 -7.54
CA PHE A 46 5.45 -4.53 -7.46
C PHE A 46 4.97 -5.22 -8.74
N SER A 47 4.12 -4.57 -9.54
CA SER A 47 3.66 -5.08 -10.84
C SER A 47 4.64 -4.78 -11.98
N SER A 48 5.67 -3.96 -11.74
CA SER A 48 6.67 -3.59 -12.75
C SER A 48 7.89 -4.50 -12.67
N ALA A 49 8.66 -4.51 -13.76
CA ALA A 49 9.98 -5.12 -13.74
C ALA A 49 10.89 -4.41 -12.70
N PRO A 50 11.73 -5.16 -11.94
CA PRO A 50 11.97 -6.59 -12.08
C PRO A 50 11.04 -7.47 -11.23
N PHE A 51 10.15 -6.90 -10.42
CA PHE A 51 9.44 -7.65 -9.38
C PHE A 51 8.45 -8.67 -9.94
N TYR A 52 7.57 -8.25 -10.85
CA TYR A 52 6.56 -9.15 -11.45
C TYR A 52 7.08 -9.95 -12.64
N THR A 53 8.14 -9.47 -13.29
CA THR A 53 8.69 -10.11 -14.48
C THR A 53 9.69 -11.20 -14.16
N LYS A 54 10.25 -11.21 -12.94
CA LYS A 54 11.30 -12.16 -12.52
C LYS A 54 10.76 -13.31 -11.67
N TYR A 55 9.65 -13.10 -10.95
CA TYR A 55 9.04 -14.05 -10.02
C TYR A 55 7.61 -14.34 -10.45
#